data_AF-A0A3A0DFX0-F1
#
_entry.id   AF-A0A3A0DFX0-F1
#
_cell.length_a   1.000
_cell.length_b   1.000
_cell.length_c   1.000
_cell.angle_alpha   90.00
_cell.angle_beta   90.00
_cell.angle_gamma   90.00
#
_symmetry.space_group_name_H-M   'P 1'
#
loop_
_entity.id
_entity.type
_entity.pdbx_description
1 polymer ?
#
loop_
_entity_poly.entity_id
_entity_poly.type
_entity_poly.pdbx_seq_one_letter_code
_entity_poly.pdbx_strand_id
1 'polypeptide(L)'
;MIAALQEPLAVALENDRRLHELAALREAAEADRRSLLRRLGRQDISERIVGEQQGLRHVMKRVDLVSNSDAPVLLLGETGTGKEVVARAIHSRSDRR
;
A
#
# COMPACT_ATOMS: atom_id res chain seq x y z
N MET A 1 -47.91 18.87 -5.14
CA MET A 1 -47.06 17.98 -4.32
C MET A 1 -46.04 17.20 -5.15
N ILE A 2 -46.43 16.56 -6.27
CA ILE A 2 -45.49 15.79 -7.14
C ILE A 2 -44.38 16.66 -7.78
N ALA A 3 -44.68 17.90 -8.19
CA ALA A 3 -43.69 18.80 -8.82
C ALA A 3 -42.53 19.19 -7.87
N ALA A 4 -42.78 19.28 -6.56
CA ALA A 4 -41.76 19.67 -5.57
C ALA A 4 -40.67 18.60 -5.36
N LEU A 5 -40.92 17.36 -5.80
CA LEU A 5 -39.97 16.24 -5.70
C LEU A 5 -39.18 16.00 -6.99
N GLN A 6 -39.54 16.64 -8.10
CA GLN A 6 -38.87 16.40 -9.39
C GLN A 6 -37.43 16.91 -9.41
N GLU A 7 -37.18 18.11 -8.89
CA GLU A 7 -35.83 18.69 -8.82
C GLU A 7 -34.91 17.92 -7.87
N PRO A 8 -35.28 17.65 -6.60
CA PRO A 8 -34.43 16.88 -5.69
C PRO A 8 -34.11 15.48 -6.22
N LEU A 9 -35.07 14.80 -6.84
CA LEU A 9 -34.89 13.47 -7.40
C LEU A 9 -33.97 13.49 -8.64
N ALA A 10 -34.14 14.46 -9.53
CA ALA A 10 -33.27 14.62 -10.71
C ALA A 10 -31.82 14.89 -10.30
N VAL A 11 -31.61 15.75 -9.31
CA VAL A 11 -30.26 16.04 -8.76
C VAL A 11 -29.67 14.79 -8.09
N ALA A 12 -30.45 14.06 -7.30
CA ALA A 12 -29.99 12.84 -6.64
C ALA A 12 -29.57 11.74 -7.64
N LEU A 13 -30.36 11.53 -8.71
CA LEU A 13 -30.04 10.56 -9.76
C LEU A 13 -28.80 10.95 -10.57
N GLU A 14 -28.65 12.24 -10.90
CA GLU A 14 -27.47 12.72 -11.61
C GLU A 14 -26.21 12.62 -10.73
N ASN A 15 -26.33 12.88 -9.42
CA ASN A 15 -25.24 12.68 -8.47
C ASN A 15 -24.86 11.20 -8.35
N ASP A 16 -25.83 10.30 -8.25
CA ASP A 16 -25.59 8.86 -8.20
C ASP A 16 -24.87 8.37 -9.47
N ARG A 17 -25.29 8.83 -10.65
CA ARG A 17 -24.62 8.54 -11.92
C ARG A 17 -23.16 9.02 -11.92
N ARG A 18 -22.91 10.26 -11.46
CA ARG A 18 -21.56 10.82 -11.34
C ARG A 18 -20.70 10.04 -10.36
N LEU A 19 -21.25 9.60 -9.24
CA LEU A 19 -20.52 8.80 -8.26
C LEU A 19 -20.11 7.45 -8.83
N HIS A 20 -21.02 6.78 -9.54
CA HIS A 20 -20.71 5.52 -10.23
C HIS A 20 -19.64 5.72 -11.31
N GLU A 21 -19.73 6.80 -12.09
CA GLU A 21 -18.74 7.13 -13.13
C GLU A 21 -17.36 7.42 -12.52
N LEU A 22 -17.30 8.19 -11.44
CA LEU A 22 -16.05 8.44 -10.70
C LEU A 22 -15.46 7.17 -10.10
N ALA A 23 -16.29 6.27 -9.56
CA ALA A 23 -15.85 5.00 -9.02
C ALA A 23 -15.23 4.12 -10.12
N ALA A 24 -15.91 3.99 -11.27
CA ALA A 24 -15.42 3.21 -12.40
C ALA A 24 -14.10 3.77 -12.96
N LEU A 25 -13.99 5.09 -13.10
CA LEU A 25 -12.75 5.75 -13.57
C LEU A 25 -11.60 5.55 -12.57
N ARG A 26 -11.87 5.62 -11.27
CA ARG A 26 -10.86 5.33 -10.24
C ARG A 26 -10.36 3.90 -10.32
N GLU A 27 -11.28 2.95 -10.43
CA GLU A 27 -10.93 1.54 -10.49
C GLU A 27 -10.07 1.23 -11.73
N ALA A 28 -10.43 1.78 -12.88
CA ALA A 28 -9.64 1.69 -14.10
C ALA A 28 -8.24 2.29 -13.92
N ALA A 29 -8.14 3.49 -13.34
CA ALA A 29 -6.86 4.14 -13.08
C ALA A 29 -5.97 3.36 -12.10
N GLU A 30 -6.55 2.75 -11.07
CA GLU A 30 -5.83 1.89 -10.12
C GLU A 30 -5.38 0.58 -10.76
N ALA A 31 -6.19 -0.02 -11.63
CA ALA A 31 -5.81 -1.19 -12.40
C ALA A 31 -4.62 -0.89 -13.33
N ASP A 32 -4.67 0.23 -14.05
CA ASP A 32 -3.59 0.69 -14.92
C ASP A 32 -2.32 1.01 -14.15
N ARG A 33 -2.44 1.73 -13.02
CA ARG A 33 -1.31 2.00 -12.13
C ARG A 33 -0.65 0.69 -11.67
N ARG A 34 -1.44 -0.29 -11.23
CA ARG A 34 -0.93 -1.61 -10.81
C ARG A 34 -0.26 -2.35 -11.97
N SER A 35 -0.82 -2.28 -13.17
CA SER A 35 -0.24 -2.89 -14.38
C SER A 35 1.11 -2.25 -14.75
N LEU A 36 1.19 -0.92 -14.75
CA LEU A 36 2.41 -0.17 -15.04
C LEU A 36 3.50 -0.42 -14.00
N LEU A 37 3.16 -0.42 -12.71
CA LEU A 37 4.11 -0.73 -11.64
C LEU A 37 4.66 -2.16 -11.75
N ARG A 38 3.83 -3.13 -12.18
CA ARG A 38 4.29 -4.49 -12.52
C ARG A 38 5.29 -4.47 -13.67
N ARG A 39 4.95 -3.84 -14.79
CA ARG A 39 5.81 -3.79 -16.00
C ARG A 39 7.16 -3.13 -15.74
N LEU A 40 7.21 -2.14 -14.86
CA LEU A 40 8.45 -1.46 -14.49
C LEU A 40 9.28 -2.24 -13.45
N GLY A 41 8.86 -3.45 -13.04
CA GLY A 41 9.52 -4.19 -11.96
C GLY A 41 9.51 -3.44 -10.62
N ARG A 42 8.56 -2.51 -10.43
CA ARG A 42 8.52 -1.61 -9.28
C ARG A 42 7.66 -2.12 -8.13
N GLN A 43 7.09 -3.32 -8.23
CA GLN A 43 6.44 -3.94 -7.08
C GLN A 43 7.43 -4.11 -5.91
N ASP A 44 8.71 -4.38 -6.21
CA ASP A 44 9.76 -4.53 -5.20
C ASP A 44 10.31 -3.19 -4.69
N ILE A 45 10.04 -2.06 -5.36
CA ILE A 45 10.57 -0.75 -4.91
C ILE A 45 9.95 -0.34 -3.57
N SER A 46 8.71 -0.73 -3.30
CA SER A 46 8.09 -0.49 -1.98
C SER A 46 8.77 -1.28 -0.86
N GLU A 47 9.53 -2.32 -1.18
CA GLU A 47 10.27 -3.14 -0.20
C GLU A 47 11.73 -2.71 -0.07
N ARG A 48 12.22 -1.87 -0.99
CA ARG A 48 13.62 -1.52 -1.05
C ARG A 48 13.96 -0.45 -0.01
N ILE A 49 14.64 -0.87 1.04
CA ILE A 49 15.08 0.01 2.14
C ILE A 49 16.22 0.91 1.67
N VAL A 50 16.01 2.23 1.74
CA VAL A 50 17.04 3.23 1.45
C VAL A 50 18.16 3.10 2.49
N GLY A 51 19.40 2.92 2.03
CA GLY A 51 20.56 2.75 2.91
C GLY A 51 20.79 1.30 3.37
N GLU A 52 20.07 0.31 2.83
CA GLU A 52 20.29 -1.13 3.08
C GLU A 52 21.77 -1.54 2.94
N GLN A 53 22.46 -1.04 1.91
CA GLN A 53 23.87 -1.36 1.66
C GLN A 53 24.85 -0.38 2.36
N GLN A 54 24.32 0.60 3.11
CA GLN A 54 25.08 1.67 3.76
C GLN A 54 24.81 1.65 5.28
N GLY A 55 24.26 2.74 5.85
CA GLY A 55 24.05 2.90 7.28
C GLY A 55 23.16 1.83 7.93
N LEU A 56 22.27 1.19 7.17
CA LEU A 56 21.38 0.13 7.68
C LEU A 56 21.93 -1.28 7.47
N ARG A 57 23.12 -1.46 6.88
CA ARG A 57 23.66 -2.78 6.54
C ARG A 57 23.65 -3.77 7.70
N HIS A 58 24.00 -3.33 8.91
CA HIS A 58 23.99 -4.20 10.09
C HIS A 58 22.56 -4.56 10.57
N VAL A 59 21.59 -3.65 10.40
CA VAL A 59 20.18 -3.95 10.65
C VAL A 59 19.68 -4.98 9.64
N MET A 60 20.01 -4.80 8.35
CA MET A 60 19.58 -5.71 7.29
C MET A 60 20.14 -7.12 7.43
N LYS A 61 21.39 -7.27 7.89
CA LYS A 61 21.93 -8.59 8.27
C LYS A 61 21.12 -9.30 9.37
N ARG A 62 20.59 -8.53 10.34
CA ARG A 62 19.73 -9.10 11.39
C ARG A 62 18.34 -9.44 10.86
N VAL A 63 17.81 -8.61 9.96
CA VAL A 63 16.56 -8.90 9.24
C VAL A 63 16.66 -10.23 8.51
N ASP A 64 17.73 -10.46 7.74
CA ASP A 64 17.93 -11.72 6.99
C ASP A 64 18.08 -12.94 7.91
N LEU A 65 18.61 -12.75 9.12
CA LEU A 65 18.74 -13.83 10.10
C LEU A 65 17.38 -14.21 10.70
N VAL A 66 16.56 -13.21 11.04
CA VAL A 66 15.27 -13.46 11.71
C VAL A 66 14.15 -13.80 10.73
N SER A 67 14.25 -13.42 9.45
CA SER A 67 13.23 -13.74 8.43
C SER A 67 13.06 -15.24 8.20
N ASN A 68 14.13 -16.02 8.44
CA ASN A 68 14.15 -17.48 8.32
C ASN A 68 13.68 -18.20 9.60
N SER A 69 13.20 -17.47 10.61
CA SER A 69 12.75 -18.02 11.89
C SER A 69 11.26 -17.75 12.13
N ASP A 70 10.59 -18.69 12.79
CA ASP A 70 9.20 -18.53 13.25
C ASP A 70 9.08 -17.74 14.56
N ALA A 71 10.20 -17.34 15.17
CA ALA A 71 10.19 -16.62 16.44
C ALA A 71 9.58 -15.21 16.31
N PRO A 72 8.78 -14.75 17.28
CA PRO A 72 8.32 -13.36 17.34
C PRO A 72 9.51 -12.38 17.42
N VAL A 73 9.44 -11.28 16.67
CA VAL A 73 10.49 -10.25 16.63
C VAL A 73 10.02 -8.97 17.32
N LEU A 74 10.83 -8.45 18.25
CA LEU A 74 10.63 -7.14 18.87
C LEU A 74 11.53 -6.09 18.21
N LEU A 75 10.93 -5.01 17.68
CA LEU A 75 11.66 -3.89 17.10
C LEU A 75 11.73 -2.72 18.07
N LEU A 76 12.95 -2.30 18.43
CA LEU A 76 13.21 -1.19 19.34
C LEU A 76 13.77 0.01 18.58
N GLY A 77 13.43 1.21 19.05
CA GLY A 77 13.91 2.47 18.49
C GLY A 77 12.96 3.63 18.79
N GLU A 78 13.41 4.85 18.52
CA GLU A 78 12.60 6.06 18.71
C GLU A 78 11.47 6.19 17.68
N THR A 79 10.56 7.12 17.91
CA THR A 79 9.48 7.44 16.97
C THR A 79 10.08 7.98 15.67
N GLY A 80 9.60 7.51 14.52
CA GLY A 80 10.06 7.98 13.21
C GLY A 80 11.34 7.33 12.67
N THR A 81 11.97 6.38 13.39
CA THR A 81 13.19 5.69 12.91
C THR A 81 12.96 4.62 11.84
N GLY A 82 11.71 4.46 11.38
CA GLY A 82 11.37 3.51 10.31
C GLY A 82 11.22 2.05 10.75
N LYS A 83 10.87 1.79 12.02
CA LYS A 83 10.59 0.41 12.51
C LYS A 83 9.56 -0.34 11.66
N GLU A 84 8.54 0.33 11.15
CA GLU A 84 7.54 -0.27 10.26
C GLU A 84 8.13 -0.75 8.93
N VAL A 85 9.12 -0.02 8.40
CA VAL A 85 9.82 -0.39 7.18
C VAL A 85 10.65 -1.66 7.41
N VAL A 86 11.33 -1.74 8.55
CA VAL A 86 12.08 -2.95 8.95
C VAL A 86 11.15 -4.13 9.18
N ALA A 87 10.01 -3.94 9.85
CA ALA A 87 9.00 -5.00 10.04
C ALA A 87 8.50 -5.56 8.71
N ARG A 88 8.21 -4.66 7.75
CA ARG A 88 7.78 -5.05 6.41
C ARG A 88 8.86 -5.83 5.67
N ALA A 89 10.12 -5.46 5.79
CA ALA A 89 11.23 -6.20 5.18
C ALA A 89 11.45 -7.58 5.81
N ILE A 90 11.25 -7.74 7.13
CA ILE A 90 11.26 -9.06 7.77
C ILE A 90 10.14 -9.93 7.19
N HIS A 91 8.93 -9.39 7.08
CA HIS A 91 7.79 -10.13 6.56
C HIS A 91 7.94 -10.48 5.07
N SER A 92 8.44 -9.56 4.24
CA SER A 92 8.59 -9.84 2.79
C SER A 92 9.68 -10.84 2.46
N ARG A 93 10.68 -10.99 3.34
CA ARG A 93 11.77 -11.98 3.23
C ARG A 93 11.50 -13.30 3.94
N SER A 94 10.39 -13.39 4.66
CA SER A 94 10.02 -14.60 5.39
C SER A 94 9.15 -15.50 4.51
N ASP A 95 9.32 -16.81 4.64
CA ASP A 95 8.43 -17.80 4.02
C ASP A 95 7.05 -17.87 4.71
N ARG A 96 6.90 -17.18 5.85
CA ARG A 96 5.68 -17.02 6.63
C ARG A 96 4.83 -15.90 6.03
N ARG A 97 4.22 -16.17 4.89
CA ARG A 97 3.30 -15.22 4.23
C ARG A 97 1.93 -15.19 4.89
#